data_AF-A0A9D6YLW6-F1
#
_entry.id   AF-A0A9D6YLW6-F1
#
_cell.length_a   1.000
_cell.length_b   1.000
_cell.length_c   1.000
_cell.angle_alpha   90.00
_cell.angle_beta   90.00
_cell.angle_gamma   90.00
#
_symmetry.space_group_name_H-M   'P 1'
#
loop_
_entity.id
_entity.type
_entity.pdbx_description
1 polymer ?
#
loop_
_entity_poly.entity_id
_entity_poly.type
_entity_poly.pdbx_seq_one_letter_code
_entity_poly.pdbx_strand_id
1 'polypeptide(L)'
;MTQALAGFNEHGLFLATDSLATCFDAAGHTEVFNVSKLFPLGPRCAILSGGAGVSVSLSQGLRRMLQRHPSPLSPEEIARFALHFLSQGYGRHLEKHGPEPEGFRRLYFIVAGYDPEKPPPGFQLILLGSEENELPLRLIPVANLVVMPRNLGMEMRLFKALAEGLTLDQLLEMSKEFLEKQTQLKEEVGPPYYYATITPEGYRTFNI
;
A
#
# COMPACT_ATOMS: atom_id res chain seq x y z
N MET A 1 -13.40 3.38 -0.63
CA MET A 1 -12.17 3.30 -1.45
C MET A 1 -10.98 3.63 -0.57
N THR A 2 -10.00 2.73 -0.46
CA THR A 2 -8.82 2.87 0.41
C THR A 2 -8.07 4.17 0.19
N GLN A 3 -7.72 4.85 1.28
CA GLN A 3 -6.70 5.91 1.31
C GLN A 3 -5.35 5.31 1.69
N ALA A 4 -4.33 5.58 0.90
CA ALA A 4 -2.96 5.14 1.14
C ALA A 4 -1.98 6.27 0.81
N LEU A 5 -1.04 6.50 1.71
CA LEU A 5 0.05 7.44 1.55
C LEU A 5 1.36 6.71 1.81
N ALA A 6 2.34 6.91 0.94
CA ALA A 6 3.67 6.34 1.11
C ALA A 6 4.70 7.30 0.51
N GLY A 7 5.77 7.58 1.23
CA GLY A 7 6.82 8.46 0.75
C GLY A 7 8.14 8.22 1.46
N PHE A 8 9.25 8.70 0.88
CA PHE A 8 10.56 8.62 1.52
C PHE A 8 11.46 9.82 1.25
N ASN A 9 12.34 10.09 2.21
CA ASN A 9 13.47 11.03 2.15
C ASN A 9 14.70 10.40 2.84
N GLU A 10 15.71 11.21 3.18
CA GLU A 10 16.93 10.75 3.86
C GLU A 10 16.70 10.16 5.25
N HIS A 11 15.59 10.49 5.92
CA HIS A 11 15.27 10.00 7.26
C HIS A 11 14.62 8.63 7.25
N GLY A 12 14.00 8.22 6.14
CA GLY A 12 13.28 6.96 6.05
C GLY A 12 12.15 6.97 5.04
N LEU A 13 11.38 5.89 5.09
CA LEU A 13 10.13 5.72 4.36
C LEU A 13 8.97 5.67 5.36
N PHE A 14 7.88 6.37 5.07
CA PHE A 14 6.63 6.30 5.83
C PHE A 14 5.52 5.65 5.00
N LEU A 15 4.58 4.99 5.68
CA LEU A 15 3.39 4.33 5.14
C LEU A 15 2.20 4.67 6.04
N ALA A 16 1.08 5.06 5.44
CA ALA A 16 -0.16 5.36 6.16
C ALA A 16 -1.38 4.90 5.35
N THR A 17 -2.37 4.28 6.00
CA THR A 17 -3.61 3.87 5.35
C THR A 17 -4.77 3.74 6.32
N ASP A 18 -6.00 3.83 5.82
CA ASP A 18 -7.21 3.49 6.55
C ASP A 18 -7.44 1.97 6.61
N SER A 19 -8.43 1.52 7.39
CA SER A 19 -8.74 0.09 7.53
C SER A 19 -10.09 -0.32 6.94
N LEU A 20 -10.91 0.64 6.52
CA LEU A 20 -12.30 0.35 6.23
C LEU A 20 -12.44 -0.40 4.92
N ALA A 21 -13.21 -1.48 4.93
CA ALA A 21 -13.55 -2.28 3.77
C ALA A 21 -15.06 -2.44 3.69
N THR A 22 -15.53 -2.55 2.45
CA THR A 22 -16.94 -2.67 2.13
C THR A 22 -17.14 -3.94 1.32
N CYS A 23 -18.12 -4.76 1.72
CA CYS A 23 -18.61 -5.86 0.89
C CYS A 23 -20.12 -5.75 0.68
N PHE A 24 -20.60 -6.40 -0.37
CA PHE A 24 -22.02 -6.48 -0.69
C PHE A 24 -22.50 -7.89 -0.40
N ASP A 25 -23.57 -8.03 0.38
CA ASP A 25 -24.21 -9.32 0.60
C ASP A 25 -24.99 -9.78 -0.67
N ALA A 26 -25.56 -10.98 -0.64
CA ALA A 26 -26.34 -11.50 -1.77
C ALA A 26 -27.63 -10.70 -2.07
N ALA A 27 -28.08 -9.86 -1.13
CA ALA A 27 -29.21 -8.95 -1.29
C ALA A 27 -28.78 -7.54 -1.76
N GLY A 28 -27.47 -7.29 -1.88
CA GLY A 28 -26.89 -6.00 -2.27
C GLY A 28 -26.73 -5.02 -1.11
N HIS A 29 -26.92 -5.43 0.14
CA HIS A 29 -26.66 -4.57 1.30
C HIS A 29 -25.16 -4.40 1.53
N THR A 30 -24.82 -3.18 1.88
CA THR A 30 -23.45 -2.77 2.21
C THR A 30 -23.11 -3.21 3.63
N GLU A 31 -22.16 -4.13 3.77
CA GLU A 31 -21.51 -4.45 5.03
C GLU A 31 -20.15 -3.76 5.11
N VAL A 32 -19.89 -3.13 6.26
CA VAL A 32 -18.67 -2.38 6.53
C VAL A 32 -17.91 -3.04 7.67
N PHE A 33 -16.62 -3.33 7.45
CA PHE A 33 -15.77 -3.97 8.44
C PHE A 33 -14.32 -3.47 8.32
N ASN A 34 -13.53 -3.76 9.36
CA ASN A 34 -12.14 -3.32 9.41
C ASN A 34 -11.20 -4.43 8.93
N VAL A 35 -10.23 -4.06 8.09
CA VAL A 35 -9.21 -4.96 7.59
C VAL A 35 -7.84 -4.30 7.60
N SER A 36 -6.81 -5.05 7.98
CA SER A 36 -5.43 -4.58 7.80
C SER A 36 -5.10 -4.53 6.32
N LYS A 37 -4.58 -3.39 5.85
CA LYS A 37 -4.15 -3.18 4.47
C LYS A 37 -2.64 -3.04 4.34
N LEU A 38 -1.92 -2.97 5.46
CA LEU A 38 -0.48 -2.80 5.54
C LEU A 38 0.16 -4.02 6.21
N PHE A 39 1.16 -4.61 5.56
CA PHE A 39 1.80 -5.85 6.04
C PHE A 39 3.31 -5.80 5.87
N PRO A 40 4.11 -6.19 6.88
CA PRO A 40 5.54 -6.40 6.69
C PRO A 40 5.79 -7.63 5.81
N LEU A 41 6.67 -7.49 4.83
CA LEU A 41 7.16 -8.57 3.96
C LEU A 41 8.52 -9.12 4.41
N GLY A 42 9.17 -8.44 5.35
CA GLY A 42 10.45 -8.81 5.94
C GLY A 42 10.91 -7.74 6.93
N PRO A 43 12.19 -7.76 7.36
CA PRO A 43 12.70 -6.80 8.33
C PRO A 43 12.70 -5.35 7.82
N ARG A 44 12.80 -5.16 6.50
CA ARG A 44 12.97 -3.84 5.86
C ARG A 44 12.08 -3.62 4.63
N CYS A 45 10.99 -4.37 4.53
CA CYS A 45 10.06 -4.26 3.42
C CYS A 45 8.62 -4.47 3.89
N ALA A 46 7.69 -3.77 3.27
CA ALA A 46 6.26 -3.87 3.51
C ALA A 46 5.46 -3.77 2.21
N ILE A 47 4.21 -4.24 2.27
CA ILE A 47 3.22 -4.08 1.21
C ILE A 47 1.97 -3.39 1.76
N LEU A 48 1.46 -2.43 0.99
CA LEU A 48 0.21 -1.73 1.26
C LEU A 48 -0.77 -2.03 0.12
N SER A 49 -1.93 -2.60 0.45
CA SER A 49 -3.01 -2.96 -0.48
C SER A 49 -4.01 -1.82 -0.68
N GLY A 50 -4.44 -1.58 -1.91
CA GLY A 50 -5.56 -0.68 -2.22
C GLY A 50 -6.40 -1.17 -3.39
N GLY A 51 -7.60 -0.60 -3.51
CA GLY A 51 -8.58 -0.99 -4.53
C GLY A 51 -9.43 -2.19 -4.09
N ALA A 52 -9.67 -3.14 -4.99
CA ALA A 52 -10.52 -4.31 -4.76
C ALA A 52 -10.12 -5.11 -3.51
N GLY A 53 -11.11 -5.66 -2.80
CA GLY A 53 -10.92 -6.38 -1.53
C GLY A 53 -9.97 -7.58 -1.62
N VAL A 54 -9.91 -8.22 -2.80
CA VAL A 54 -8.98 -9.32 -3.07
C VAL A 54 -7.51 -8.93 -2.84
N SER A 55 -7.13 -7.66 -3.01
CA SER A 55 -5.78 -7.14 -2.74
C SER A 55 -5.27 -7.50 -1.35
N VAL A 56 -6.13 -7.51 -0.34
CA VAL A 56 -5.73 -7.83 1.04
C VAL A 56 -5.33 -9.31 1.14
N SER A 57 -6.18 -10.19 0.64
CA SER A 57 -5.94 -11.64 0.68
C SER A 57 -4.66 -12.02 -0.09
N LEU A 58 -4.41 -11.35 -1.21
CA LEU A 58 -3.21 -11.52 -2.03
C LEU A 58 -1.96 -11.04 -1.31
N SER A 59 -1.98 -9.88 -0.67
CA SER A 59 -0.86 -9.38 0.14
C SER A 59 -0.53 -10.29 1.33
N GLN A 60 -1.55 -10.84 2.00
CA GLN A 60 -1.34 -11.82 3.06
C GLN A 60 -0.76 -13.14 2.52
N GLY A 61 -1.18 -13.57 1.33
CA GLY A 61 -0.62 -14.73 0.65
C GLY A 61 0.85 -14.52 0.29
N LEU A 62 1.17 -13.35 -0.26
CA LEU A 62 2.54 -12.96 -0.61
C LEU A 62 3.44 -12.93 0.63
N ARG A 63 2.98 -12.31 1.72
CA ARG A 63 3.70 -12.30 3.00
C ARG A 63 4.02 -13.72 3.48
N ARG A 64 3.03 -14.62 3.47
CA ARG A 64 3.22 -16.02 3.88
C ARG A 64 4.22 -16.76 2.99
N MET A 65 4.25 -16.45 1.70
CA MET A 65 5.21 -17.03 0.77
C MET A 65 6.64 -16.53 1.04
N LEU A 66 6.81 -15.22 1.22
CA LEU A 66 8.12 -14.61 1.50
C LEU A 66 8.69 -14.99 2.87
N GLN A 67 7.83 -15.22 3.88
CA GLN A 67 8.26 -15.75 5.18
C GLN A 67 8.88 -17.15 5.12
N ARG A 68 8.61 -17.90 4.05
CA ARG A 68 9.17 -19.23 3.80
C ARG A 68 10.40 -19.19 2.89
N HIS A 69 10.76 -18.01 2.38
CA HIS A 69 11.91 -17.85 1.52
C HIS A 69 13.21 -18.05 2.35
N PRO A 70 14.21 -18.79 1.84
CA PRO A 70 15.41 -19.14 2.61
C PRO A 70 16.28 -17.93 2.99
N SER A 71 16.19 -16.83 2.23
CA SER A 71 16.96 -15.62 2.44
C SER A 71 16.09 -14.37 2.32
N PRO A 72 16.43 -13.26 3.02
CA PRO A 72 15.81 -11.97 2.76
C PRO A 72 16.03 -11.55 1.30
N LEU A 73 14.98 -11.04 0.67
CA LEU A 73 15.03 -10.49 -0.68
C LEU A 73 15.09 -8.97 -0.63
N SER A 74 15.79 -8.35 -1.58
CA SER A 74 15.75 -6.90 -1.79
C SER A 74 14.34 -6.43 -2.19
N PRO A 75 13.99 -5.14 -2.01
CA PRO A 75 12.71 -4.60 -2.45
C PRO A 75 12.41 -4.83 -3.94
N GLU A 76 13.41 -4.75 -4.81
CA GLU A 76 13.23 -5.01 -6.25
C GLU A 76 12.94 -6.48 -6.55
N GLU A 77 13.64 -7.41 -5.88
CA GLU A 77 13.38 -8.84 -6.01
C GLU A 77 11.98 -9.20 -5.49
N ILE A 78 11.59 -8.62 -4.34
CA ILE A 78 10.24 -8.74 -3.80
C ILE A 78 9.22 -8.22 -4.80
N ALA A 79 9.44 -7.06 -5.41
CA ALA A 79 8.51 -6.50 -6.39
C ALA A 79 8.40 -7.37 -7.66
N ARG A 80 9.52 -7.90 -8.18
CA ARG A 80 9.50 -8.85 -9.31
C ARG A 80 8.73 -10.12 -8.97
N PHE A 81 8.98 -10.70 -7.80
CA PHE A 81 8.25 -11.87 -7.32
C PHE A 81 6.76 -11.58 -7.12
N ALA A 82 6.45 -10.45 -6.47
CA ALA A 82 5.10 -9.98 -6.21
C ALA A 82 4.33 -9.76 -7.50
N LEU A 83 4.93 -9.14 -8.53
CA LEU A 83 4.27 -8.92 -9.82
C LEU A 83 3.72 -10.24 -10.39
N HIS A 84 4.52 -11.30 -10.39
CA HIS A 84 4.10 -12.61 -10.87
C HIS A 84 3.05 -13.26 -9.94
N PHE A 85 3.34 -13.32 -8.64
CA PHE A 85 2.48 -13.95 -7.63
C PHE A 85 1.09 -13.31 -7.57
N LEU A 86 1.04 -11.97 -7.53
CA LEU A 86 -0.19 -11.20 -7.44
C LEU A 86 -0.98 -11.26 -8.75
N SER A 87 -0.32 -11.24 -9.92
CA SER A 87 -1.00 -11.41 -11.22
C SER A 87 -1.69 -12.77 -11.32
N GLN A 88 -1.01 -13.85 -10.97
CA GLN A 88 -1.61 -15.18 -10.97
C GLN A 88 -2.73 -15.31 -9.93
N GLY A 89 -2.53 -14.74 -8.73
CA GLY A 89 -3.53 -14.75 -7.69
C GLY A 89 -4.80 -14.00 -8.10
N TYR A 90 -4.65 -12.85 -8.75
CA TYR A 90 -5.78 -12.10 -9.27
C TYR A 90 -6.46 -12.80 -10.44
N GLY A 91 -5.71 -13.40 -11.37
CA GLY A 91 -6.27 -14.24 -12.44
C GLY A 91 -7.17 -15.37 -11.91
N ARG A 92 -6.69 -16.14 -10.93
CA ARG A 92 -7.49 -17.19 -10.27
C ARG A 92 -8.74 -16.65 -9.59
N HIS A 93 -8.67 -15.44 -9.03
CA HIS A 93 -9.83 -14.78 -8.43
C HIS A 93 -10.88 -14.43 -9.50
N LEU A 94 -10.45 -13.81 -10.60
CA LEU A 94 -11.33 -13.45 -11.72
C LEU A 94 -11.96 -14.69 -12.38
N GLU A 95 -11.21 -15.78 -12.52
CA GLU A 95 -11.72 -17.06 -13.04
C GLU A 95 -12.82 -17.65 -12.14
N LYS A 96 -12.65 -17.54 -10.82
CA LYS A 96 -13.56 -18.14 -9.84
C LYS A 96 -14.80 -17.27 -9.55
N HIS A 97 -14.61 -15.96 -9.51
CA HIS A 97 -15.63 -15.00 -9.04
C HIS A 97 -16.18 -14.11 -10.15
N GLY A 98 -15.59 -14.14 -11.35
CA GLY A 98 -15.89 -13.23 -12.43
C GLY A 98 -15.13 -11.90 -12.31
N PRO A 99 -15.31 -10.99 -13.30
CA PRO A 99 -14.72 -9.66 -13.26
C PRO A 99 -15.29 -8.83 -12.11
N GLU A 100 -14.44 -8.01 -11.48
CA GLU A 100 -14.92 -7.02 -10.52
C GLU A 100 -15.87 -6.02 -11.20
N PRO A 101 -16.94 -5.59 -10.50
CA PRO A 101 -17.89 -4.63 -11.03
C PRO A 101 -17.24 -3.27 -11.28
N GLU A 102 -17.86 -2.47 -12.15
CA GLU A 102 -17.43 -1.10 -12.42
C GLU A 102 -17.33 -0.28 -11.13
N GLY A 103 -16.26 0.50 -10.99
CA GLY A 103 -15.92 1.21 -9.74
C GLY A 103 -15.01 0.42 -8.78
N PHE A 104 -14.94 -0.91 -8.91
CA PHE A 104 -14.11 -1.79 -8.05
C PHE A 104 -12.99 -2.51 -8.80
N ARG A 105 -12.86 -2.29 -10.11
CA ARG A 105 -11.88 -2.95 -10.99
C ARG A 105 -10.41 -2.62 -10.72
N ARG A 106 -10.19 -1.52 -9.99
CA ARG A 106 -8.85 -1.03 -9.69
C ARG A 106 -8.25 -1.84 -8.54
N LEU A 107 -7.02 -2.27 -8.74
CA LEU A 107 -6.26 -3.07 -7.79
C LEU A 107 -4.84 -2.53 -7.75
N TYR A 108 -4.35 -2.15 -6.57
CA TYR A 108 -3.02 -1.58 -6.41
C TYR A 108 -2.29 -2.14 -5.19
N PHE A 109 -0.96 -2.22 -5.32
CA PHE A 109 -0.05 -2.66 -4.27
C PHE A 109 1.16 -1.74 -4.24
N ILE A 110 1.45 -1.14 -3.09
CA ILE A 110 2.68 -0.38 -2.86
C ILE A 110 3.66 -1.32 -2.17
N VAL A 111 4.73 -1.72 -2.84
CA VAL A 111 5.88 -2.38 -2.24
C VAL A 111 6.86 -1.29 -1.82
N ALA A 112 7.10 -1.19 -0.52
CA ALA A 112 7.97 -0.21 0.10
C ALA A 112 9.13 -0.93 0.79
N GLY A 113 10.36 -0.45 0.63
CA GLY A 113 11.48 -1.08 1.32
C GLY A 113 12.77 -0.28 1.30
N TYR A 114 13.74 -0.79 2.06
CA TYR A 114 15.09 -0.26 2.13
C TYR A 114 16.10 -1.31 1.69
N ASP A 115 17.03 -0.87 0.86
CA ASP A 115 18.13 -1.67 0.32
C ASP A 115 19.46 -0.95 0.56
N PRO A 116 20.33 -1.44 1.47
CA PRO A 116 21.61 -0.81 1.76
C PRO A 116 22.61 -0.89 0.60
N GLU A 117 22.38 -1.74 -0.40
CA GLU A 117 23.25 -1.87 -1.57
C GLU A 117 22.93 -0.82 -2.65
N LYS A 118 21.82 -0.09 -2.50
CA LYS A 118 21.44 1.00 -3.41
C LYS A 118 22.08 2.33 -2.98
N PRO A 119 22.29 3.26 -3.94
CA PRO A 119 22.75 4.59 -3.61
C PRO A 119 21.86 5.26 -2.54
N PRO A 120 22.43 6.10 -1.66
CA PRO A 120 21.66 6.84 -0.68
C PRO A 120 20.46 7.57 -1.31
N PRO A 121 19.27 7.54 -0.68
CA PRO A 121 19.03 7.04 0.68
C PRO A 121 18.70 5.53 0.75
N GLY A 122 18.75 4.78 -0.36
CA GLY A 122 18.48 3.33 -0.39
C GLY A 122 17.02 2.91 -0.23
N PHE A 123 16.10 3.87 -0.03
CA PHE A 123 14.66 3.61 0.02
C PHE A 123 14.04 3.50 -1.37
N GLN A 124 13.02 2.66 -1.48
CA GLN A 124 12.33 2.37 -2.73
C GLN A 124 10.82 2.29 -2.52
N LEU A 125 10.09 2.86 -3.48
CA LEU A 125 8.64 2.71 -3.62
C LEU A 125 8.35 2.16 -5.01
N ILE A 126 7.63 1.03 -5.04
CA ILE A 126 7.28 0.35 -6.27
C ILE A 126 5.78 0.12 -6.26
N LEU A 127 5.08 0.71 -7.24
CA LEU A 127 3.63 0.56 -7.38
C LEU A 127 3.33 -0.52 -8.42
N LEU A 128 2.55 -1.52 -8.02
CA LEU A 128 2.00 -2.55 -8.89
C LEU A 128 0.50 -2.32 -9.01
N GLY A 129 -0.08 -2.49 -10.18
CA GLY A 129 -1.53 -2.38 -10.28
C GLY A 129 -2.17 -2.83 -11.58
N SER A 130 -3.50 -2.80 -11.55
CA SER A 130 -4.42 -3.05 -12.66
C SER A 130 -5.59 -2.07 -12.52
N GLU A 131 -6.00 -1.44 -13.63
CA GLU A 131 -7.06 -0.42 -13.60
C GLU A 131 -8.43 -0.97 -14.01
N GLU A 132 -8.46 -1.93 -14.93
CA GLU A 132 -9.69 -2.44 -15.57
C GLU A 132 -9.71 -3.97 -15.62
N ASN A 133 -9.47 -4.65 -14.50
CA ASN A 133 -9.34 -6.12 -14.43
C ASN A 133 -8.23 -6.70 -15.35
N GLU A 134 -7.30 -5.85 -15.80
CA GLU A 134 -6.23 -6.22 -16.71
C GLU A 134 -5.21 -7.14 -16.04
N LEU A 135 -4.73 -8.11 -16.81
CA LEU A 135 -3.66 -9.02 -16.43
C LEU A 135 -2.61 -9.13 -17.55
N PRO A 136 -1.33 -9.34 -17.21
CA PRO A 136 -0.78 -9.31 -15.85
C PRO A 136 -0.87 -7.93 -15.21
N LEU A 137 -0.68 -7.84 -13.89
CA LEU A 137 -0.47 -6.56 -13.22
C LEU A 137 0.73 -5.85 -13.86
N ARG A 138 0.78 -4.53 -13.74
CA ARG A 138 1.83 -3.70 -14.31
C ARG A 138 2.60 -2.96 -13.24
N LEU A 139 3.87 -2.68 -13.52
CA LEU A 139 4.64 -1.69 -12.79
C LEU A 139 4.17 -0.30 -13.21
N ILE A 140 3.76 0.51 -12.24
CA ILE A 140 3.36 1.89 -12.46
C ILE A 140 4.50 2.77 -11.94
N PRO A 141 5.12 3.60 -12.80
CA PRO A 141 6.20 4.47 -12.38
C PRO A 141 5.74 5.43 -11.30
N VAL A 142 6.50 5.49 -10.21
CA VAL A 142 6.32 6.43 -9.11
C VAL A 142 7.66 7.03 -8.76
N ALA A 143 7.65 8.27 -8.26
CA ALA A 143 8.82 8.88 -7.67
C ALA A 143 8.99 8.39 -6.23
N ASN A 144 9.42 9.26 -5.32
CA ASN A 144 9.54 8.98 -3.89
C ASN A 144 8.23 9.21 -3.10
N LEU A 145 7.08 9.33 -3.77
CA LEU A 145 5.78 9.60 -3.14
C LEU A 145 4.63 8.95 -3.92
N VAL A 146 3.70 8.36 -3.19
CA VAL A 146 2.43 7.82 -3.66
C VAL A 146 1.32 8.30 -2.73
N VAL A 147 0.25 8.85 -3.31
CA VAL A 147 -1.02 9.14 -2.63
C VAL A 147 -2.13 8.50 -3.46
N MET A 148 -2.91 7.63 -2.83
CA MET A 148 -3.95 6.84 -3.50
C MET A 148 -5.26 6.87 -2.70
N PRO A 149 -6.42 7.13 -3.36
CA PRO A 149 -6.56 7.73 -4.68
C PRO A 149 -5.83 9.07 -4.76
N ARG A 150 -5.50 9.49 -5.98
CA ARG A 150 -4.74 10.73 -6.22
C ARG A 150 -5.42 11.92 -5.55
N ASN A 151 -4.65 12.67 -4.78
CA ASN A 151 -5.07 13.92 -4.17
C ASN A 151 -3.95 14.93 -4.36
N LEU A 152 -4.08 15.78 -5.38
CA LEU A 152 -3.01 16.70 -5.78
C LEU A 152 -2.58 17.64 -4.64
N GLY A 153 -3.53 18.11 -3.83
CA GLY A 153 -3.22 18.97 -2.68
C GLY A 153 -2.38 18.26 -1.61
N MET A 154 -2.66 16.98 -1.35
CA MET A 154 -1.84 16.18 -0.43
C MET A 154 -0.51 15.77 -1.05
N GLU A 155 -0.50 15.39 -2.33
CA GLU A 155 0.73 15.10 -3.09
C GLU A 155 1.70 16.28 -3.02
N MET A 156 1.23 17.51 -3.29
CA MET A 156 2.07 18.71 -3.22
C MET A 156 2.59 19.00 -1.81
N ARG A 157 1.75 18.85 -0.78
CA ARG A 157 2.15 19.09 0.63
C ARG A 157 3.22 18.09 1.08
N LEU A 158 3.00 16.80 0.82
CA LEU A 158 3.97 15.76 1.18
C LEU A 158 5.25 15.87 0.35
N PHE A 159 5.15 16.17 -0.95
CA PHE A 159 6.32 16.35 -1.79
C PHE A 159 7.21 17.49 -1.29
N LYS A 160 6.61 18.62 -0.92
CA LYS A 160 7.32 19.75 -0.30
C LYS A 160 7.95 19.34 1.04
N ALA A 161 7.20 18.67 1.91
CA ALA A 161 7.70 18.20 3.21
C ALA A 161 8.89 17.24 3.07
N LEU A 162 8.83 16.31 2.11
CA LEU A 162 9.92 15.40 1.80
C LEU A 162 11.16 16.14 1.31
N ALA A 163 10.99 17.13 0.43
CA ALA A 163 12.10 17.96 -0.09
C ALA A 163 12.72 18.88 0.97
N GLU A 164 11.94 19.29 1.98
CA GLU A 164 12.40 20.08 3.12
C GLU A 164 13.04 19.23 4.24
N GLY A 165 13.14 17.91 4.06
CA GLY A 165 13.77 17.02 5.04
C GLY A 165 12.96 16.86 6.33
N LEU A 166 11.62 16.91 6.26
CA LEU A 166 10.79 16.69 7.45
C LEU A 166 11.01 15.28 8.01
N THR A 167 10.94 15.18 9.34
CA THR A 167 11.10 13.91 10.06
C THR A 167 9.94 12.95 9.76
N LEU A 168 10.17 11.65 9.95
CA LEU A 168 9.13 10.63 9.75
C LEU A 168 7.90 10.88 10.63
N ASP A 169 8.08 11.35 11.86
CA ASP A 169 6.97 11.65 12.77
C ASP A 169 6.10 12.79 12.23
N GLN A 170 6.72 13.84 11.68
CA GLN A 170 5.98 14.94 11.04
C GLN A 170 5.23 14.48 9.79
N LEU A 171 5.84 13.62 8.96
CA LEU A 171 5.20 13.05 7.77
C LEU A 171 4.02 12.13 8.11
N LEU A 172 4.16 11.34 9.18
CA LEU A 172 3.08 10.51 9.71
C LEU A 172 1.95 11.36 10.28
N GLU A 173 2.24 12.43 11.01
CA GLU A 173 1.23 13.35 11.53
C GLU A 173 0.45 14.03 10.39
N MET A 174 1.14 14.52 9.36
CA MET A 174 0.49 15.05 8.16
C MET A 174 -0.43 14.01 7.50
N SER A 175 0.02 12.76 7.45
CA SER A 175 -0.76 11.65 6.89
C SER A 175 -1.99 11.33 7.74
N LYS A 176 -1.85 11.36 9.08
CA LYS A 176 -2.96 11.20 10.03
C LYS A 176 -4.01 12.29 9.85
N GLU A 177 -3.62 13.56 9.89
CA GLU A 177 -4.55 14.67 9.67
C GLU A 177 -5.29 14.54 8.34
N PHE A 178 -4.60 14.06 7.29
CA PHE A 178 -5.23 13.84 6.00
C PHE A 178 -6.26 12.70 6.06
N LEU A 179 -5.91 11.55 6.66
CA LEU A 179 -6.82 10.41 6.80
C LEU A 179 -8.06 10.77 7.63
N GLU A 180 -7.88 11.50 8.74
CA GLU A 180 -8.99 12.00 9.58
C GLU A 180 -9.91 12.95 8.80
N LYS A 181 -9.34 13.86 8.01
CA LYS A 181 -10.11 14.73 7.11
C LYS A 181 -10.85 13.92 6.04
N GLN A 182 -10.25 12.86 5.49
CA GLN A 182 -10.93 12.00 4.52
C GLN A 182 -12.11 11.24 5.13
N THR A 183 -12.01 10.79 6.39
CA THR A 183 -13.11 10.14 7.10
C THR A 183 -14.34 11.04 7.25
N GLN A 184 -14.15 12.35 7.39
CA GLN A 184 -15.28 13.30 7.43
C GLN A 184 -15.96 13.49 6.07
N LEU A 185 -15.27 13.17 4.97
CA LEU A 185 -15.74 13.40 3.61
C LEU A 185 -16.25 12.13 2.92
N LYS A 186 -15.81 10.95 3.39
CA LYS A 186 -16.05 9.67 2.73
C LYS A 186 -16.36 8.61 3.79
N GLU A 187 -17.56 8.04 3.71
CA GLU A 187 -18.02 6.97 4.62
C GLU A 187 -17.15 5.71 4.53
N GLU A 188 -16.49 5.51 3.41
CA GLU A 188 -15.66 4.36 3.06
C GLU A 188 -14.17 4.51 3.43
N VAL A 189 -13.87 5.49 4.29
CA VAL A 189 -12.54 5.74 4.87
C VAL A 189 -12.68 5.88 6.37
N GLY A 190 -12.03 5.03 7.15
CA GLY A 190 -12.23 5.04 8.59
C GLY A 190 -11.16 4.33 9.42
N PRO A 191 -11.18 4.57 10.74
CA PRO A 191 -10.25 3.97 11.68
C PRO A 191 -10.53 2.46 11.92
N PRO A 192 -9.56 1.71 12.47
CA PRO A 192 -8.21 2.15 12.83
C PRO A 192 -7.40 2.59 11.62
N TYR A 193 -6.52 3.55 11.80
CA TYR A 193 -5.52 3.89 10.81
C TYR A 193 -4.24 3.10 11.08
N TYR A 194 -3.56 2.68 10.02
CA TYR A 194 -2.32 1.94 10.11
C TYR A 194 -1.16 2.79 9.64
N TYR A 195 -0.15 2.89 10.48
CA TYR A 195 1.06 3.65 10.22
C TYR A 195 2.29 2.77 10.38
N ALA A 196 3.26 2.94 9.49
CA ALA A 196 4.56 2.33 9.65
C ALA A 196 5.68 3.20 9.08
N THR A 197 6.88 2.94 9.56
CA THR A 197 8.11 3.44 8.96
C THR A 197 9.05 2.30 8.59
N ILE A 198 9.91 2.58 7.63
CA ILE A 198 11.06 1.74 7.29
C ILE A 198 12.30 2.62 7.35
N THR A 199 13.26 2.17 8.15
CA THR A 199 14.57 2.80 8.37
C THR A 199 15.66 1.73 8.18
N PRO A 200 16.96 2.09 8.21
CA PRO A 200 18.03 1.09 8.21
C PRO A 200 17.92 0.11 9.40
N GLU A 201 17.33 0.55 10.51
CA GLU A 201 17.04 -0.27 11.70
C GLU A 201 15.87 -1.24 11.48
N GLY A 202 15.04 -1.00 10.46
CA GLY A 202 13.96 -1.88 10.02
C GLY A 202 12.57 -1.27 10.05
N TYR A 203 11.58 -2.15 9.88
CA TYR A 203 10.16 -1.84 9.87
C TYR A 203 9.62 -1.63 11.29
N ARG A 204 8.88 -0.55 11.51
CA ARG A 204 8.20 -0.25 12.78
C ARG A 204 6.76 0.21 12.54
N THR A 205 5.84 -0.23 13.39
CA THR A 205 4.43 0.20 13.39
C THR A 205 4.18 1.23 14.48
N PHE A 206 3.23 2.12 14.25
CA PHE A 206 2.86 3.18 15.20
C PHE A 206 1.35 3.16 15.46
N ASN A 207 0.99 3.42 16.72
CA ASN A 207 -0.36 3.75 17.14
C ASN A 207 -0.34 5.23 17.53
N ILE A 208 -0.71 6.11 16.60
CA ILE A 208 -0.76 7.57 16.77
C ILE A 208 -2.19 8.08 16.67
#